data_AF-A0A4U9TRA6-F1
#
_entry.id   AF-A0A4U9TRA6-F1
#
_cell.length_a   1.000
_cell.length_b   1.000
_cell.length_c   1.000
_cell.angle_alpha   90.00
_cell.angle_beta   90.00
_cell.angle_gamma   90.00
#
_symmetry.space_group_name_H-M   'P 1'
#
loop_
_entity.id
_entity.type
_entity.pdbx_description
1 polymer ?
#
loop_
_entity_poly.entity_id
_entity_poly.type
_entity_poly.pdbx_seq_one_letter_code
_entity_poly.pdbx_strand_id
1 'polypeptide(L)'
;MGFVLLLPLVFTIAASARIPLLYVGVPMAAALSVTHGFLPPHPGPTAIATIFHADMGKTLLYGTLLAIPTVILAGPVYARFLKGIDKPVPVGLYNPKTFTEEEMPGFGVSVATALVPVILMAVACRGGNGVA
;
A
#
# COMPACT_ATOMS: atom_id res chain seq x y z
N MET A 1 -3.91 4.54 5.14
CA MET A 1 -4.80 3.36 5.24
C MET A 1 -4.12 2.06 4.82
N GLY A 2 -3.35 2.00 3.73
CA GLY A 2 -2.68 0.76 3.29
C GLY A 2 -1.64 0.15 4.25
N PHE A 3 -1.10 0.92 5.21
CA PHE A 3 -0.11 0.40 6.17
C PHE A 3 -0.66 -0.71 7.07
N VAL A 4 -1.93 -0.63 7.49
CA VAL A 4 -2.55 -1.66 8.36
C VAL A 4 -2.67 -3.00 7.64
N LEU A 5 -2.89 -2.96 6.31
CA LEU A 5 -2.91 -4.17 5.47
C LEU A 5 -1.51 -4.73 5.23
N LEU A 6 -0.47 -3.89 5.27
CA LEU A 6 0.91 -4.33 5.12
C LEU A 6 1.50 -4.94 6.38
N LEU A 7 1.04 -4.56 7.58
CA LEU A 7 1.53 -5.11 8.85
C LEU A 7 1.67 -6.65 8.84
N PRO A 8 0.62 -7.44 8.53
CA PRO A 8 0.74 -8.90 8.50
C PRO A 8 1.77 -9.37 7.47
N LEU A 9 1.82 -8.75 6.28
CA LEU A 9 2.78 -9.10 5.24
C LEU A 9 4.22 -8.81 5.68
N VAL A 10 4.47 -7.66 6.30
CA VAL A 10 5.77 -7.26 6.83
C VAL A 10 6.23 -8.23 7.91
N PHE A 11 5.33 -8.66 8.81
CA PHE A 11 5.65 -9.68 9.82
C PHE A 11 5.98 -11.03 9.18
N THR A 12 5.21 -11.48 8.18
CA THR A 12 5.47 -12.72 7.45
C THR A 12 6.82 -12.70 6.76
N ILE A 13 7.17 -11.61 6.08
CA ILE A 13 8.45 -11.49 5.38
C ILE A 13 9.60 -11.43 6.39
N ALA A 14 9.48 -10.66 7.46
CA ALA A 14 10.50 -10.57 8.50
C ALA A 14 10.74 -11.92 9.20
N ALA A 15 9.67 -12.66 9.51
CA ALA A 15 9.75 -13.99 10.13
C ALA A 15 10.37 -15.04 9.19
N SER A 16 9.94 -15.05 7.92
CA SER A 16 10.45 -15.99 6.91
C SER A 16 11.92 -15.72 6.54
N ALA A 17 12.28 -14.46 6.34
CA ALA A 17 13.64 -14.06 5.96
C ALA A 17 14.59 -13.91 7.17
N ARG A 18 14.12 -14.05 8.42
CA ARG A 18 14.89 -13.87 9.66
C ARG A 18 15.68 -12.56 9.72
N ILE A 19 15.11 -11.49 9.17
CA ILE A 19 15.69 -10.14 9.17
C ILE A 19 14.92 -9.22 10.11
N PRO A 20 15.55 -8.16 10.64
CA PRO A 20 14.89 -7.23 11.55
C PRO A 20 13.64 -6.61 10.93
N LEU A 21 12.54 -6.58 11.70
CA LEU A 21 11.25 -6.06 11.24
C LEU A 21 11.35 -4.65 10.65
N LEU A 22 12.12 -3.78 11.32
CA LEU A 22 12.31 -2.39 10.91
C LEU A 22 13.00 -2.28 9.55
N TYR A 23 13.86 -3.24 9.21
CA TYR A 23 14.59 -3.23 7.94
C TYR A 23 13.67 -3.47 6.73
N VAL A 24 12.56 -4.19 6.92
CA VAL A 24 11.55 -4.47 5.88
C VAL A 24 10.38 -3.50 5.98
N GLY A 25 9.89 -3.26 7.20
CA GLY A 25 8.72 -2.45 7.45
C GLY A 25 8.91 -0.97 7.10
N VAL A 26 10.09 -0.40 7.38
CA VAL A 26 10.37 1.02 7.11
C VAL A 26 10.38 1.32 5.60
N PRO A 27 11.11 0.57 4.74
CA PRO A 27 11.03 0.77 3.30
C PRO A 27 9.62 0.56 2.73
N MET A 28 8.89 -0.45 3.20
CA MET A 28 7.52 -0.71 2.74
C MET A 28 6.55 0.41 3.13
N ALA A 29 6.65 0.92 4.36
CA ALA A 29 5.85 2.05 4.82
C ALA A 29 6.18 3.34 4.06
N ALA A 30 7.47 3.62 3.85
CA ALA A 30 7.94 4.77 3.09
C ALA A 30 7.43 4.72 1.64
N ALA A 31 7.56 3.57 0.96
CA ALA A 31 7.09 3.40 -0.41
C ALA A 31 5.57 3.64 -0.54
N LEU A 32 4.76 3.09 0.37
CA LEU A 32 3.32 3.36 0.38
C LEU A 32 3.02 4.83 0.64
N SER A 33 3.68 5.43 1.62
CA SER A 33 3.41 6.82 2.02
C SER A 33 3.71 7.78 0.88
N VAL A 34 4.86 7.61 0.20
CA VAL A 34 5.24 8.47 -0.92
C VAL A 34 4.30 8.24 -2.10
N THR A 35 4.02 6.99 -2.47
CA THR A 35 3.14 6.70 -3.61
C THR A 35 1.72 7.26 -3.40
N HIS A 36 1.20 7.20 -2.18
CA HIS A 36 -0.12 7.73 -1.87
C HIS A 36 -0.14 9.26 -1.75
N GLY A 37 0.95 9.86 -1.29
CA GLY A 37 1.03 11.30 -1.04
C GLY A 37 1.50 12.14 -2.22
N PHE A 38 2.30 11.58 -3.15
CA PHE A 38 2.97 12.35 -4.20
C PHE A 38 2.35 12.17 -5.58
N LEU A 39 1.72 11.02 -5.87
CA LEU A 39 1.29 10.70 -7.22
C LEU A 39 -0.22 10.94 -7.40
N PRO A 40 -0.63 11.78 -8.37
CA PRO A 40 -1.98 11.74 -8.91
C PRO A 40 -2.22 10.35 -9.53
N PRO A 41 -3.38 9.70 -9.33
CA PRO A 41 -4.71 10.27 -9.15
C PRO A 41 -5.21 10.37 -7.70
N HIS A 42 -4.34 10.26 -6.69
CA HIS A 42 -4.77 10.35 -5.29
C HIS A 42 -5.50 11.67 -4.99
N PRO A 43 -6.64 11.67 -4.27
CA PRO A 43 -7.51 12.84 -4.11
C PRO A 43 -6.80 14.09 -3.60
N GLY A 44 -5.77 13.95 -2.74
CA GLY A 44 -4.95 15.07 -2.27
C GLY A 44 -4.18 15.77 -3.40
N PRO A 45 -3.18 15.10 -4.02
CA PRO A 45 -2.43 15.64 -5.16
C PRO A 45 -3.32 16.06 -6.33
N THR A 46 -4.37 15.28 -6.62
CA THR A 46 -5.33 15.58 -7.68
C THR A 46 -6.10 16.87 -7.40
N ALA A 47 -6.58 17.09 -6.16
CA ALA A 47 -7.30 18.32 -5.81
C ALA A 47 -6.42 19.57 -5.94
N ILE A 48 -5.15 19.48 -5.55
CA ILE A 48 -4.21 20.60 -5.72
C ILE A 48 -3.96 20.84 -7.21
N ALA A 49 -3.75 19.79 -8.00
CA ALA A 49 -3.56 19.91 -9.44
C ALA A 49 -4.77 20.55 -10.14
N THR A 50 -6.00 20.21 -9.74
CA THR A 50 -7.22 20.82 -10.32
C THR A 50 -7.43 22.27 -9.89
N ILE A 51 -7.15 22.62 -8.62
CA ILE A 51 -7.24 24.01 -8.13
C ILE A 51 -6.27 24.93 -8.86
N PHE A 52 -5.04 24.44 -9.14
CA PHE A 52 -4.01 25.23 -9.81
C PHE A 52 -4.03 25.09 -11.35
N HIS A 53 -5.07 24.45 -11.93
CA HIS A 53 -5.18 24.20 -13.37
C HIS A 53 -3.93 23.55 -13.98
N ALA A 54 -3.28 22.67 -13.23
CA ALA A 54 -2.05 22.01 -13.65
C ALA A 54 -2.34 20.77 -14.52
N ASP A 55 -1.52 20.55 -15.55
CA ASP A 55 -1.58 19.34 -16.36
C ASP A 55 -1.32 18.09 -15.51
N MET A 56 -2.27 17.16 -15.49
CA MET A 56 -2.19 15.94 -14.69
C MET A 56 -0.96 15.08 -15.06
N GLY A 57 -0.65 14.99 -16.36
CA GLY A 57 0.49 14.22 -16.86
C GLY A 57 1.84 14.80 -16.42
N LYS A 58 1.99 16.14 -16.43
CA LYS A 58 3.22 16.80 -15.98
C LYS A 58 3.39 16.67 -14.47
N THR A 59 2.29 16.81 -13.72
CA THR A 59 2.28 16.67 -12.26
C THR A 59 2.68 15.26 -11.85
N LEU A 60 2.17 14.24 -12.54
CA LEU A 60 2.57 12.85 -12.32
C LEU A 60 4.05 12.62 -12.63
N LEU A 61 4.55 13.18 -13.74
CA LEU A 61 5.95 13.03 -14.14
C LEU A 61 6.89 13.64 -13.09
N TYR A 62 6.63 14.88 -12.66
CA TYR A 62 7.41 15.54 -11.61
C TYR A 62 7.27 14.85 -10.26
N GLY A 63 6.04 14.44 -9.89
CA GLY A 63 5.77 13.69 -8.67
C GLY A 63 6.54 12.38 -8.62
N THR A 64 6.63 11.64 -9.73
CA THR A 64 7.39 10.39 -9.83
C THR A 64 8.89 10.64 -9.76
N LEU A 65 9.39 11.67 -10.46
CA LEU A 65 10.80 12.05 -10.45
C LEU A 65 11.27 12.41 -9.02
N LEU A 66 10.43 13.06 -8.24
CA LEU A 66 10.68 13.38 -6.82
C LEU A 66 10.40 12.20 -5.88
N ALA A 67 9.48 11.31 -6.23
CA ALA A 67 9.14 10.14 -5.42
C ALA A 67 10.31 9.15 -5.33
N ILE A 68 11.02 8.90 -6.43
CA ILE A 68 12.16 7.96 -6.47
C ILE A 68 13.25 8.32 -5.43
N PRO A 69 13.83 9.54 -5.42
CA PRO A 69 14.84 9.90 -4.44
C PRO A 69 14.26 9.90 -3.02
N THR A 70 13.00 10.33 -2.85
CA THR A 70 12.33 10.35 -1.54
C THR A 70 12.18 8.94 -0.97
N VAL A 71 11.76 7.95 -1.77
CA VAL A 71 11.62 6.55 -1.34
C VAL A 71 12.98 5.95 -1.00
N ILE A 72 14.03 6.26 -1.76
CA ILE A 72 15.39 5.76 -1.49
C ILE A 72 15.92 6.32 -0.16
N LEU A 73 15.75 7.63 0.07
CA LEU A 73 16.20 8.30 1.28
C LEU A 73 15.38 7.86 2.51
N ALA A 74 14.05 7.87 2.41
CA ALA A 74 13.15 7.55 3.51
C ALA A 74 13.02 6.04 3.78
N GLY A 75 13.30 5.20 2.77
CA GLY A 75 13.22 3.75 2.87
C GLY A 75 14.55 3.12 3.27
N PRO A 76 15.35 2.61 2.30
CA PRO A 76 16.55 1.83 2.59
C PRO A 76 17.66 2.62 3.29
N VAL A 77 17.84 3.91 2.96
CA VAL A 77 18.87 4.74 3.60
C VAL A 77 18.53 4.95 5.08
N TYR A 78 17.30 5.38 5.38
CA TYR A 78 16.83 5.53 6.76
C TYR A 78 16.77 4.20 7.53
N ALA A 79 16.35 3.11 6.89
CA ALA A 79 16.36 1.77 7.48
C ALA A 79 17.78 1.31 7.86
N ARG A 80 18.81 1.78 7.14
CA ARG A 80 20.21 1.49 7.47
C ARG A 80 20.69 2.21 8.72
N PHE A 81 20.19 3.41 9.01
CA PHE A 81 20.45 4.09 10.29
C PHE A 81 19.74 3.39 11.47
N LEU A 82 18.60 2.76 11.20
CA LEU A 82 17.82 2.01 12.18
C LEU A 82 18.35 0.59 12.46
N LYS A 83 19.37 0.12 11.71
CA LYS A 83 20.01 -1.19 11.96
C LYS A 83 20.57 -1.34 13.38
N GLY A 84 20.86 -0.24 14.08
CA GLY A 84 21.33 -0.29 15.48
C GLY A 84 20.23 -0.66 16.49
N ILE A 85 18.95 -0.68 16.08
CA ILE A 85 17.82 -1.05 16.92
C ILE A 85 17.41 -2.48 16.55
N ASP A 86 18.22 -3.45 16.99
CA ASP A 86 17.89 -4.87 16.89
C ASP A 86 16.83 -5.23 17.92
N LYS A 87 15.56 -4.95 17.60
CA LYS A 87 14.44 -5.59 18.28
C LYS A 87 14.05 -6.84 17.47
N PRO A 88 14.31 -8.05 17.99
CA PRO A 88 13.88 -9.26 17.33
C PRO A 88 12.35 -9.25 17.19
N VAL A 89 11.85 -9.85 16.11
CA VAL A 89 10.41 -9.99 15.86
C VAL A 89 9.77 -10.67 17.09
N PRO A 90 8.82 -10.03 17.81
CA PRO A 90 8.24 -10.60 19.02
C PRO A 90 7.57 -11.95 18.74
N VAL A 91 8.03 -12.98 19.45
CA VAL A 91 7.50 -14.34 19.38
C VAL A 91 6.08 -14.33 19.95
N GLY A 92 5.07 -14.22 19.08
CA GLY A 92 3.66 -14.11 19.47
C GLY A 92 2.80 -13.26 18.52
N LEU A 93 3.41 -12.41 17.68
CA LEU A 93 2.69 -11.64 16.66
C LEU A 93 2.56 -12.37 15.32
N TYR A 94 3.25 -13.50 15.19
CA TYR A 94 3.18 -14.42 14.07
C TYR A 94 2.54 -15.73 14.55
N ASN A 95 1.21 -15.74 14.57
CA ASN A 95 0.45 -16.98 14.70
C ASN A 95 -0.29 -17.16 13.37
N PRO A 96 0.30 -17.82 12.36
CA PRO A 96 -0.45 -18.20 11.19
C PRO A 96 -1.53 -19.16 11.70
N LYS A 97 -2.76 -18.66 11.87
CA LYS A 97 -3.91 -19.53 11.98
C LYS A 97 -3.92 -20.30 10.66
N THR A 98 -3.44 -21.54 10.70
CA THR A 98 -3.56 -22.47 9.59
C THR A 98 -5.04 -22.78 9.48
N PHE A 99 -5.74 -22.00 8.66
CA PHE A 99 -7.11 -22.30 8.29
C PHE A 99 -7.10 -23.69 7.64
N THR A 100 -7.89 -24.62 8.18
CA THR A 100 -8.06 -25.93 7.53
C THR A 100 -8.88 -25.73 6.25
N GLU A 101 -8.76 -26.62 5.26
CA GLU A 101 -9.51 -26.49 4.00
C GLU A 101 -11.03 -26.41 4.22
N GLU A 102 -11.53 -26.91 5.36
CA GLU A 102 -12.94 -26.84 5.74
C GLU A 102 -13.42 -25.43 6.16
N GLU A 103 -12.52 -24.53 6.57
CA GLU A 103 -12.86 -23.16 6.97
C GLU A 103 -12.84 -22.17 5.81
N MET A 104 -12.30 -22.57 4.64
CA MET A 104 -12.15 -21.68 3.48
C MET A 104 -13.43 -21.63 2.65
N PRO A 105 -13.99 -20.43 2.36
CA PRO A 105 -15.15 -20.31 1.48
C PRO A 105 -14.82 -20.87 0.09
N GLY A 106 -15.74 -21.68 -0.46
CA GLY A 106 -15.54 -22.32 -1.75
C GLY A 106 -15.15 -21.32 -2.86
N PHE A 107 -14.41 -21.80 -3.86
CA PHE A 107 -13.84 -20.98 -4.94
C PHE A 107 -14.84 -19.99 -5.57
N GLY A 108 -16.08 -20.44 -5.83
CA GLY A 108 -17.13 -19.60 -6.40
C GLY A 108 -17.57 -18.44 -5.49
N VAL A 109 -17.65 -18.67 -4.18
CA VAL A 109 -17.98 -17.61 -3.20
C VAL A 109 -16.82 -16.62 -3.10
N SER A 110 -15.58 -17.10 -3.06
CA SER A 110 -14.38 -16.24 -3.04
C SER A 110 -14.30 -15.32 -4.27
N VAL A 111 -14.55 -15.87 -5.47
CA VAL A 111 -14.56 -15.09 -6.72
C VAL A 111 -15.73 -14.09 -6.75
N ALA A 112 -16.93 -14.52 -6.37
CA ALA A 112 -18.09 -13.63 -6.31
C ALA A 112 -17.86 -12.46 -5.34
N THR A 113 -17.41 -12.74 -4.11
CA THR A 113 -17.14 -11.70 -3.10
C THR A 113 -16.03 -10.74 -3.54
N ALA A 114 -14.98 -11.22 -4.22
CA ALA A 114 -13.93 -10.35 -4.75
C ALA A 114 -14.42 -9.45 -5.91
N LEU A 115 -15.40 -9.91 -6.71
CA LEU A 115 -15.95 -9.17 -7.85
C LEU A 115 -17.06 -8.19 -7.45
N VAL A 116 -17.74 -8.38 -6.32
CA VAL A 116 -18.83 -7.50 -5.86
C VAL A 116 -18.46 -6.00 -5.90
N PRO A 117 -17.33 -5.53 -5.34
CA PRO A 117 -16.97 -4.11 -5.38
C PRO A 117 -16.76 -3.59 -6.82
N VAL A 118 -16.18 -4.42 -7.69
CA VAL A 118 -15.90 -4.06 -9.10
C VAL A 118 -17.22 -3.93 -9.87
N ILE A 119 -18.16 -4.85 -9.65
CA ILE A 119 -19.49 -4.83 -10.26
C ILE A 119 -20.27 -3.61 -9.76
N LEU A 120 -20.25 -3.33 -8.46
CA LEU A 120 -20.91 -2.14 -7.89
C LEU A 120 -20.33 -0.84 -8.46
N MET A 121 -19.01 -0.74 -8.61
CA MET A 121 -18.36 0.42 -9.25
C MET A 121 -18.72 0.54 -10.74
N ALA A 122 -18.75 -0.57 -11.48
CA ALA A 122 -19.13 -0.58 -12.89
C ALA A 122 -20.59 -0.17 -13.10
N VAL A 123 -21.50 -0.60 -12.22
CA VAL A 123 -22.90 -0.18 -12.23
C VAL A 123 -23.04 1.30 -11.85
N ALA A 124 -22.35 1.76 -10.80
CA ALA A 124 -22.37 3.16 -10.37
C ALA A 124 -21.83 4.10 -11.47
N CYS A 125 -20.74 3.72 -12.15
CA CYS A 125 -20.17 4.48 -13.26
C CYS A 125 -21.16 4.63 -14.44
N ARG A 126 -22.06 3.66 -14.64
CA ARG A 126 -23.06 3.70 -15.71
C ARG A 126 -24.28 4.57 -15.38
N GLY A 127 -24.56 4.79 -14.09
CA GLY A 127 -25.65 5.66 -13.62
C GLY A 127 -25.30 7.15 -13.53
N GLY A 128 -24.01 7.52 -13.57
CA GLY A 128 -23.50 8.88 -13.38
C GLY A 128 -23.37 9.73 -14.64
N ASN A 129 -24.16 9.47 -15.69
CA ASN A 129 -24.15 10.31 -16.90
C ASN A 129 -25.01 11.56 -16.65
N GLY A 130 -24.46 12.56 -15.97
CA GLY A 130 -25.14 13.84 -15.78
C GLY A 130 -24.66 14.73 -14.64
N VAL A 131 -23.37 15.07 -14.56
CA VAL A 131 -22.91 16.43 -14.21
C VAL A 131 -21.41 16.54 -14.49
N ALA A 132 -21.10 17.20 -15.61
CA ALA A 132 -19.87 17.92 -15.83
C ALA A 132 -19.91 19.25 -15.07
#